data_AF-A0A945PX05-F1
#
_entry.id   AF-A0A945PX05-F1
#
_cell.length_a   1.000
_cell.length_b   1.000
_cell.length_c   1.000
_cell.angle_alpha   90.00
_cell.angle_beta   90.00
_cell.angle_gamma   90.00
#
_symmetry.space_group_name_H-M   'P 1'
#
loop_
_entity.id
_entity.type
_entity.pdbx_description
1 polymer ?
#
loop_
_entity_poly.entity_id
_entity_poly.type
_entity_poly.pdbx_seq_one_letter_code
_entity_poly.pdbx_strand_id
1 'polypeptide(L)'
;MSHVILINGKKQTKLSVFNRLVQFGDGLFETCMAVDQRLLLAEAHFQRLEKGAKRLKIIPISRSILTKEIAKAVSMSKLDRAVVKVILSRGESARGYGYDKSIAPTRIIIVSSVPDLPQTYTLSLCDSGYATNQLLSEIKHCNRLEQILARTHLKTQECIMLDPQAQVVSVTQGNIFAIKNGVLLTPGLSECGIEGTRRQAIIELARKQGLSVEVCCLSVAELLACDEVFISNSVMGIRPISQINEQKYSQHQITDRLIEVFNQHLLKRGNSALLKPKKNPLKIWAIVFLSLFTAWAMWANKINILKPTVYQLPQGANIYSTADNLKRYGLVNSSQFVVWAAKVLGASETLKSGHYELTPDTSVLSLLDDFSNAHVATRKITLVEGQTVQTYFQMLSQHQALTTKLSFEKTLQNTNAKPPYDGQFWPDTYQVNYADSVLSVLNRSHALLQEKLSKAWDNRAKDHLLKNKNQLLILASLVEKETANHAEKAKIAGVFINRLKKGMRLQTDPTVVYALGDAYTGKLSKQDLWFKSPYNTYRHKGLPPGPIGSVGLESLKAAAQPLKSDFLYFVSKKDGTHAFAKTYKQHLINIKKHLK
;
A
#
# COMPACT_ATOMS: atom_id res chain seq x y z
N MET A 1 -6.56 34.68 37.41
CA MET A 1 -5.49 33.66 37.34
C MET A 1 -5.78 32.74 36.17
N SER A 2 -4.84 32.54 35.25
CA SER A 2 -5.04 31.69 34.06
C SER A 2 -4.94 30.20 34.44
N HIS A 3 -6.03 29.64 34.94
CA HIS A 3 -6.12 28.18 35.14
C HIS A 3 -6.15 27.48 33.78
N VAL A 4 -5.34 26.44 33.62
CA VAL A 4 -5.50 25.51 32.49
C VAL A 4 -6.27 24.31 32.99
N ILE A 5 -7.44 24.08 32.39
CA ILE A 5 -8.32 22.95 32.73
C ILE A 5 -8.46 22.06 31.49
N LEU A 6 -8.15 20.78 31.66
CA LEU A 6 -8.45 19.74 30.69
C LEU A 6 -9.46 18.77 31.30
N ILE A 7 -10.55 18.48 30.59
CA ILE A 7 -11.48 17.40 30.92
C ILE A 7 -11.43 16.39 29.78
N ASN A 8 -11.07 15.14 30.12
CA ASN A 8 -10.84 14.05 29.17
C ASN A 8 -9.89 14.46 28.03
N GLY A 9 -8.81 15.18 28.36
CA GLY A 9 -7.77 15.63 27.42
C GLY A 9 -8.14 16.85 26.56
N LYS A 10 -9.37 17.34 26.64
CA LYS A 10 -9.87 18.54 25.93
C LYS A 10 -9.85 19.77 26.84
N LYS A 11 -9.45 20.93 26.32
CA LYS A 11 -9.46 22.20 27.07
C LYS A 11 -10.90 22.67 27.24
N GLN A 12 -11.41 22.65 28.46
CA GLN A 12 -12.78 23.06 28.79
C GLN A 12 -12.94 23.23 30.30
N THR A 13 -13.96 23.97 30.72
CA THR A 13 -14.26 24.27 32.12
C THR A 13 -15.61 23.76 32.60
N LYS A 14 -16.45 23.25 31.68
CA LYS A 14 -17.80 22.78 31.98
C LYS A 14 -17.77 21.26 32.18
N LEU A 15 -18.35 20.80 33.29
CA LEU A 15 -18.59 19.39 33.58
C LEU A 15 -20.09 19.13 33.57
N SER A 16 -20.51 17.98 33.06
CA SER A 16 -21.91 17.55 33.07
C SER A 16 -22.45 17.50 34.50
N VAL A 17 -23.67 18.01 34.71
CA VAL A 17 -24.39 17.87 35.99
C VAL A 17 -24.71 16.41 36.31
N PHE A 18 -24.75 15.53 35.31
CA PHE A 18 -24.92 14.08 35.48
C PHE A 18 -23.62 13.36 35.85
N ASN A 19 -22.49 14.09 35.92
CA ASN A 19 -21.27 13.51 36.43
C ASN A 19 -21.41 13.19 37.92
N ARG A 20 -21.10 11.95 38.30
CA ARG A 20 -21.25 11.47 39.67
C ARG A 20 -20.33 12.20 40.67
N LEU A 21 -19.28 12.86 40.19
CA LEU A 21 -18.50 13.78 41.01
C LEU A 21 -19.36 14.91 41.58
N VAL A 22 -20.22 15.50 40.74
CA VAL A 22 -21.09 16.63 41.10
C VAL A 22 -22.20 16.18 42.05
N GLN A 23 -22.76 15.00 41.80
CA GLN A 23 -23.90 14.48 42.54
C GLN A 23 -23.52 13.90 43.91
N PHE A 24 -22.38 13.21 44.01
CA PHE A 24 -22.08 12.34 45.16
C PHE A 24 -20.63 12.43 45.67
N GLY A 25 -19.79 13.30 45.10
CA GLY A 25 -18.35 13.27 45.38
C GLY A 25 -17.69 11.93 44.99
N ASP A 26 -18.27 11.19 44.03
CA ASP A 26 -17.85 9.86 43.61
C ASP A 26 -16.60 9.93 42.71
N GLY A 27 -15.46 10.14 43.34
CA GLY A 27 -14.18 10.29 42.70
C GLY A 27 -13.03 10.42 43.68
N LEU A 28 -11.85 10.54 43.09
CA LEU A 28 -10.56 10.70 43.76
C LEU A 28 -9.87 11.93 43.23
N PHE A 29 -8.94 12.48 44.00
CA PHE A 29 -8.08 13.52 43.49
C PHE A 29 -6.65 13.43 44.01
N GLU A 30 -5.73 13.94 43.19
CA GLU A 30 -4.34 14.15 43.52
C GLU A 30 -4.00 15.63 43.36
N THR A 31 -3.10 16.12 44.20
CA THR A 31 -2.53 17.46 44.06
C THR A 31 -1.02 17.31 44.07
N CYS A 32 -0.43 17.49 42.89
CA CYS A 32 0.98 17.23 42.62
C CYS A 32 1.72 18.55 42.42
N MET A 33 3.03 18.53 42.63
CA MET A 33 3.92 19.64 42.28
C MET A 33 4.60 19.32 40.95
N ALA A 34 4.58 20.26 40.01
CA ALA A 34 5.38 20.22 38.79
C ALA A 34 6.44 21.32 38.84
N VAL A 35 7.71 20.96 38.62
CA VAL A 35 8.87 21.87 38.60
C VAL A 35 9.74 21.52 37.41
N ASP A 36 10.12 22.50 36.60
CA ASP A 36 11.01 22.35 35.45
C ASP A 36 10.60 21.20 34.53
N GLN A 37 9.30 21.13 34.19
CA GLN A 37 8.70 20.08 33.35
C GLN A 37 8.81 18.67 33.94
N ARG A 38 8.96 18.53 35.25
CA ARG A 38 8.94 17.27 35.97
C ARG A 38 7.82 17.25 36.99
N LEU A 39 7.05 16.16 37.00
CA LEU A 39 6.05 15.90 38.04
C LEU A 39 6.74 15.21 39.22
N LEU A 40 6.81 15.88 40.37
CA LEU A 40 7.47 15.36 41.56
C LEU A 40 6.65 14.23 42.19
N LEU A 41 7.32 13.17 42.66
CA LEU A 41 6.70 11.98 43.27
C LEU A 41 5.58 11.36 42.43
N ALA A 42 5.72 11.43 41.10
CA ALA A 42 4.70 10.99 40.16
C ALA A 42 4.24 9.55 40.43
N GLU A 43 5.18 8.65 40.71
CA GLU A 43 4.89 7.24 41.00
C GLU A 43 4.01 7.08 42.25
N ALA A 44 4.36 7.74 43.36
CA ALA A 44 3.56 7.70 44.58
C ALA A 44 2.14 8.27 44.37
N HIS A 45 2.03 9.37 43.61
CA HIS A 45 0.73 9.96 43.26
C HIS A 45 -0.13 9.00 42.41
N PHE A 46 0.44 8.33 41.42
CA PHE A 46 -0.29 7.35 40.61
C PHE A 46 -0.67 6.11 41.40
N GLN A 47 0.22 5.59 42.25
CA GLN A 47 -0.06 4.45 43.11
C GLN A 47 -1.22 4.73 44.08
N ARG A 48 -1.26 5.90 44.71
CA ARG A 48 -2.37 6.28 45.59
C ARG A 48 -3.68 6.46 44.85
N LEU A 49 -3.65 7.08 43.66
CA LEU A 49 -4.83 7.20 42.81
C LEU A 49 -5.37 5.82 42.40
N GLU A 50 -4.47 4.87 42.06
CA GLU A 50 -4.82 3.48 41.73
C GLU A 50 -5.36 2.71 42.95
N LYS A 51 -4.76 2.87 44.13
CA LYS A 51 -5.26 2.31 45.41
C LYS A 51 -6.70 2.77 45.66
N GLY A 52 -6.95 4.07 45.52
CA GLY A 52 -8.29 4.65 45.63
C GLY A 52 -9.24 4.14 44.56
N ALA A 53 -8.81 4.06 43.30
CA ALA A 53 -9.66 3.64 42.19
C ALA A 53 -10.08 2.17 42.36
N LYS A 54 -9.16 1.32 42.79
CA LYS A 54 -9.44 -0.08 43.17
C LYS A 54 -10.45 -0.15 44.31
N ARG A 55 -10.24 0.62 45.40
CA ARG A 55 -11.13 0.63 46.57
C ARG A 55 -12.55 1.08 46.23
N LEU A 56 -12.68 2.14 45.43
CA LEU A 56 -13.96 2.68 44.98
C LEU A 56 -14.51 1.96 43.74
N LYS A 57 -13.83 0.94 43.21
CA LYS A 57 -14.22 0.21 41.99
C LYS A 57 -14.40 1.15 40.77
N ILE A 58 -13.60 2.21 40.67
CA ILE A 58 -13.55 3.09 39.49
C ILE A 58 -12.61 2.44 38.47
N ILE A 59 -13.01 2.40 37.20
CA ILE A 59 -12.18 1.81 36.13
C ILE A 59 -10.81 2.53 36.11
N PRO A 60 -9.69 1.80 36.19
CA PRO A 60 -8.37 2.41 36.23
C PRO A 60 -8.03 3.08 34.89
N ILE A 61 -7.24 4.16 34.96
CA ILE A 61 -6.75 4.88 33.78
C ILE A 61 -5.25 4.63 33.64
N SER A 62 -4.80 4.40 32.41
CA SER A 62 -3.37 4.27 32.11
C SER A 62 -2.58 5.50 32.57
N ARG A 63 -1.50 5.27 33.32
CA ARG A 63 -0.54 6.30 33.72
C ARG A 63 -0.05 7.12 32.52
N SER A 64 0.20 6.48 31.38
CA SER A 64 0.64 7.17 30.15
C SER A 64 -0.36 8.22 29.67
N ILE A 65 -1.67 7.94 29.77
CA ILE A 65 -2.72 8.90 29.41
C ILE A 65 -2.69 10.09 30.36
N LEU A 66 -2.66 9.85 31.67
CA LEU A 66 -2.60 10.91 32.67
C LEU A 66 -1.33 11.75 32.52
N THR A 67 -0.16 11.12 32.34
CA THR A 67 1.11 11.84 32.12
C THR A 67 1.04 12.73 30.88
N LYS A 68 0.48 12.24 29.75
CA LYS A 68 0.30 13.04 28.53
C LYS A 68 -0.65 14.22 28.75
N GLU A 69 -1.77 14.02 29.44
CA GLU A 69 -2.74 15.08 29.73
C GLU A 69 -2.15 16.13 30.71
N ILE A 70 -1.43 15.70 31.75
CA ILE A 70 -0.70 16.58 32.67
C ILE A 70 0.36 17.39 31.92
N ALA A 71 1.19 16.72 31.10
CA ALA A 71 2.21 17.37 30.30
C ALA A 71 1.64 18.43 29.37
N LYS A 72 0.53 18.10 28.69
CA LYS A 72 -0.20 19.04 27.84
C LYS A 72 -0.68 20.25 28.65
N ALA A 73 -1.30 20.04 29.80
CA ALA A 73 -1.82 21.11 30.64
C ALA A 73 -0.70 22.02 31.19
N VAL A 74 0.40 21.45 31.69
CA VAL A 74 1.57 22.19 32.19
C VAL A 74 2.26 22.96 31.07
N SER A 75 2.42 22.36 29.88
CA SER A 75 2.98 23.09 28.73
C SER A 75 2.10 24.26 28.29
N MET A 76 0.78 24.16 28.44
CA MET A 76 -0.16 25.24 28.10
C MET A 76 -0.18 26.37 29.13
N SER A 77 0.13 26.09 30.40
CA SER A 77 0.14 27.11 31.46
C SER A 77 1.36 28.02 31.38
N LYS A 78 2.46 27.56 30.74
CA LYS A 78 3.76 28.25 30.66
C LYS A 78 4.37 28.56 32.03
N LEU A 79 4.01 27.79 33.06
CA LEU A 79 4.57 27.92 34.40
C LEU A 79 5.77 26.98 34.57
N ASP A 80 6.87 27.50 35.11
CA ASP A 80 8.04 26.70 35.48
C ASP A 80 7.79 25.88 36.76
N ARG A 81 7.01 26.46 37.68
CA ARG A 81 6.51 25.82 38.90
C ARG A 81 4.99 25.90 38.93
N ALA A 82 4.34 24.75 39.04
CA ALA A 82 2.88 24.67 39.02
C ALA A 82 2.33 23.62 39.98
N VAL A 83 1.14 23.89 40.50
CA VAL A 83 0.32 22.89 41.17
C VAL A 83 -0.56 22.21 40.13
N VAL A 84 -0.51 20.89 40.08
CA VAL A 84 -1.30 20.06 39.18
C VAL A 84 -2.31 19.27 40.00
N LYS A 85 -3.59 19.62 39.89
CA LYS A 85 -4.68 18.84 40.48
C LYS A 85 -5.24 17.88 39.44
N VAL A 86 -5.24 16.59 39.76
CA VAL A 86 -5.84 15.51 38.96
C VAL A 86 -7.09 15.06 39.69
N ILE A 87 -8.24 15.02 39.03
CA ILE A 87 -9.46 14.44 39.57
C ILE A 87 -9.88 13.30 38.65
N LEU A 88 -10.18 12.15 39.24
CA LEU A 88 -10.70 10.96 38.56
C LEU A 88 -12.06 10.64 39.17
N SER A 89 -13.14 10.88 38.42
CA SER A 89 -14.49 10.49 38.84
C SER A 89 -14.95 9.23 38.13
N ARG A 90 -15.94 8.55 38.71
CA ARG A 90 -16.55 7.36 38.10
C ARG A 90 -17.15 7.63 36.71
N GLY A 91 -17.52 8.87 36.42
CA GLY A 91 -18.10 9.28 35.15
C GLY A 91 -19.53 9.77 35.29
N GLU A 92 -20.28 9.71 34.19
CA GLU A 92 -21.67 10.14 34.13
C GLU A 92 -22.63 8.95 34.29
N SER A 93 -23.65 9.11 35.11
CA SER A 93 -24.72 8.12 35.26
C SER A 93 -26.09 8.78 35.33
N ALA A 94 -27.14 7.96 35.20
CA ALA A 94 -28.49 8.36 35.54
C ALA A 94 -28.65 8.57 37.07
N ARG A 95 -29.90 8.67 37.55
CA ARG A 95 -30.25 8.95 38.94
C ARG A 95 -29.91 7.79 39.88
N GLY A 96 -29.68 8.12 41.15
CA GLY A 96 -29.49 7.15 42.24
C GLY A 96 -28.03 6.69 42.43
N TYR A 97 -27.83 5.84 43.44
CA TYR A 97 -26.50 5.38 43.84
C TYR A 97 -25.93 4.25 42.96
N GLY A 98 -26.80 3.46 42.32
CA GLY A 98 -26.42 2.42 41.36
C GLY A 98 -25.76 3.00 40.09
N TYR A 99 -24.95 2.19 39.43
CA TYR A 99 -24.28 2.57 38.18
C TYR A 99 -23.98 1.33 37.31
N ASP A 100 -23.86 1.57 36.01
CA ASP A 100 -23.37 0.57 35.06
C ASP A 100 -21.86 0.37 35.23
N LYS A 101 -21.41 -0.89 35.29
CA LYS A 101 -19.98 -1.22 35.50
C LYS A 101 -19.08 -0.78 34.34
N SER A 102 -19.65 -0.52 33.16
CA SER A 102 -18.95 -0.05 31.96
C SER A 102 -18.80 1.48 31.89
N ILE A 103 -19.31 2.21 32.88
CA ILE A 103 -19.23 3.67 32.96
C ILE A 103 -17.79 4.18 32.76
N ALA A 104 -17.61 5.08 31.79
CA ALA A 104 -16.30 5.63 31.47
C ALA A 104 -15.89 6.68 32.52
N PRO A 105 -14.72 6.55 33.18
CA PRO A 105 -14.25 7.54 34.13
C PRO A 105 -13.99 8.90 33.49
N THR A 106 -14.28 9.97 34.23
CA THR A 106 -13.93 11.33 33.82
C THR A 106 -12.63 11.77 34.48
N ARG A 107 -11.70 12.27 33.65
CA ARG A 107 -10.40 12.78 34.09
C ARG A 107 -10.40 14.29 33.97
N ILE A 108 -10.03 14.98 35.05
CA ILE A 108 -9.94 16.42 35.09
C ILE A 108 -8.53 16.79 35.53
N ILE A 109 -7.81 17.56 34.72
CA ILE A 109 -6.49 18.10 35.04
C ILE A 109 -6.64 19.61 35.18
N ILE A 110 -6.25 20.15 36.33
CA ILE A 110 -6.25 21.57 36.62
C ILE A 110 -4.82 21.98 36.95
N VAL A 111 -4.30 22.98 36.25
CA VAL A 111 -2.99 23.56 36.50
C VAL A 111 -3.15 25.00 37.00
N SER A 112 -2.50 25.30 38.11
CA SER A 112 -2.50 26.62 38.76
C SER A 112 -1.11 27.03 39.23
N SER A 113 -0.92 28.32 39.53
CA SER A 113 0.27 28.82 40.20
C SER A 113 0.44 28.18 41.58
N VAL A 114 1.69 28.12 42.05
CA VAL A 114 2.01 27.74 43.42
C VAL A 114 1.60 28.91 44.34
N PRO A 115 0.83 28.67 45.42
CA PRO A 115 0.50 29.73 46.37
C PRO A 115 1.75 30.17 47.13
N ASP A 116 1.73 31.41 47.62
CA ASP A 116 2.71 31.85 48.61
C ASP A 116 2.40 31.17 49.96
N LEU A 117 3.41 30.61 50.60
CA LEU A 117 3.24 29.77 51.79
C LEU A 117 4.26 30.15 52.86
N PRO A 118 3.84 30.31 54.12
CA PRO A 118 4.75 30.68 55.20
C PRO A 118 5.79 29.57 55.46
N GLN A 119 6.93 29.98 56.02
CA GLN A 119 8.01 29.05 56.38
C GLN A 119 7.67 28.21 57.60
N THR A 120 7.02 28.82 58.60
CA THR A 120 6.56 28.18 59.83
C THR A 120 5.03 28.32 59.95
N TYR A 121 4.41 27.40 60.68
CA TYR A 121 2.95 27.38 60.88
C TYR A 121 2.60 27.42 62.36
N THR A 122 1.49 28.09 62.68
CA THR A 122 0.78 27.98 63.95
C THR A 122 -0.46 27.12 63.78
N LEU A 123 -0.72 26.29 64.79
CA LEU A 123 -1.86 25.38 64.82
C LEU A 123 -2.80 25.69 65.98
N SER A 124 -4.07 25.37 65.77
CA SER A 124 -5.09 25.25 66.81
C SER A 124 -5.78 23.88 66.69
N LEU A 125 -6.63 23.51 67.63
CA LEU A 125 -7.51 22.35 67.47
C LEU A 125 -8.72 22.76 66.62
N CYS A 126 -9.12 21.92 65.67
CA CYS A 126 -10.35 22.16 64.93
C CYS A 126 -11.57 21.80 65.81
N ASP A 127 -12.66 22.57 65.68
CA ASP A 127 -13.94 22.27 66.37
C ASP A 127 -14.65 21.03 65.81
N SER A 128 -14.27 20.61 64.60
CA SER A 128 -14.76 19.40 63.94
C SER A 128 -13.60 18.58 63.37
N GLY A 129 -13.78 17.26 63.36
CA GLY A 129 -12.75 16.29 62.99
C GLY A 129 -13.21 15.31 61.91
N TYR A 130 -12.64 14.12 61.94
CA TYR A 130 -13.02 13.01 61.07
C TYR A 130 -14.12 12.15 61.69
N ALA A 131 -14.99 11.60 60.86
CA ALA A 131 -15.70 10.37 61.16
C ALA A 131 -14.83 9.16 60.80
N THR A 132 -15.06 8.02 61.47
CA THR A 132 -14.38 6.77 61.16
C THR A 132 -15.07 6.06 60.00
N ASN A 133 -14.29 5.68 58.99
CA ASN A 133 -14.74 4.88 57.87
C ASN A 133 -13.56 4.18 57.18
N GLN A 134 -13.29 2.94 57.59
CA GLN A 134 -12.21 2.12 57.04
C GLN A 134 -12.30 1.88 55.52
N LEU A 135 -13.50 1.99 54.93
CA LEU A 135 -13.67 1.83 53.48
C LEU A 135 -13.07 3.02 52.72
N LEU A 136 -13.05 4.19 53.35
CA LEU A 136 -12.62 5.47 52.78
C LEU A 136 -11.32 6.01 53.37
N SER A 137 -10.83 5.40 54.45
CA SER A 137 -9.55 5.74 55.08
C SER A 137 -8.38 5.53 54.11
N GLU A 138 -7.31 6.28 54.35
CA GLU A 138 -6.04 6.30 53.60
C GLU A 138 -6.13 6.81 52.15
N ILE A 139 -7.31 6.83 51.51
CA ILE A 139 -7.48 7.25 50.12
C ILE A 139 -7.91 8.72 50.00
N LYS A 140 -7.50 9.37 48.91
CA LYS A 140 -7.79 10.79 48.67
C LYS A 140 -9.07 11.01 47.84
N HIS A 141 -10.21 10.62 48.41
CA HIS A 141 -11.52 10.73 47.76
C HIS A 141 -12.09 12.17 47.73
N CYS A 142 -13.09 12.44 46.90
CA CYS A 142 -13.67 13.78 46.72
C CYS A 142 -14.70 14.19 47.78
N ASN A 143 -15.18 13.29 48.64
CA ASN A 143 -15.99 13.67 49.82
C ASN A 143 -15.11 14.38 50.86
N ARG A 144 -15.08 15.72 50.84
CA ARG A 144 -14.17 16.56 51.64
C ARG A 144 -14.90 17.57 52.53
N LEU A 145 -16.19 17.34 52.81
CA LEU A 145 -16.97 18.24 53.66
C LEU A 145 -16.41 18.35 55.07
N GLU A 146 -15.87 17.28 55.66
CA GLU A 146 -15.20 17.33 56.97
C GLU A 146 -14.06 18.36 57.00
N GLN A 147 -13.22 18.40 55.96
CA GLN A 147 -12.14 19.37 55.88
C GLN A 147 -12.67 20.79 55.61
N ILE A 148 -13.81 20.94 54.94
CA ILE A 148 -14.45 22.26 54.74
C ILE A 148 -14.99 22.78 56.08
N LEU A 149 -15.71 21.93 56.83
CA LEU A 149 -16.26 22.28 58.15
C LEU A 149 -15.14 22.64 59.14
N ALA A 150 -14.09 21.81 59.22
CA ALA A 150 -12.94 22.05 60.09
C ALA A 150 -12.25 23.41 59.80
N ARG A 151 -12.28 23.88 58.55
CA ARG A 151 -11.67 25.15 58.14
C ARG A 151 -12.59 26.35 58.29
N THR A 152 -13.87 26.18 58.61
CA THR A 152 -14.85 27.28 58.67
C THR A 152 -14.54 28.26 59.82
N HIS A 153 -13.92 27.77 60.90
CA HIS A 153 -13.54 28.56 62.08
C HIS A 153 -12.03 28.58 62.34
N LEU A 154 -11.22 28.50 61.27
CA LEU A 154 -9.76 28.47 61.36
C LEU A 154 -9.23 29.76 62.02
N LYS A 155 -8.69 29.65 63.24
CA LYS A 155 -8.11 30.78 63.99
C LYS A 155 -6.62 31.02 63.70
N THR A 156 -5.95 29.99 63.22
CA THR A 156 -4.50 29.91 62.96
C THR A 156 -4.25 29.55 61.50
N GLN A 157 -2.99 29.39 61.08
CA GLN A 157 -2.68 29.07 59.67
C GLN A 157 -3.12 27.64 59.27
N GLU A 158 -3.18 26.72 60.24
CA GLU A 158 -3.80 25.40 60.12
C GLU A 158 -4.47 24.97 61.43
N CYS A 159 -5.28 23.92 61.41
CA CYS A 159 -5.79 23.29 62.62
C CYS A 159 -5.66 21.76 62.58
N ILE A 160 -5.54 21.16 63.77
CA ILE A 160 -5.42 19.73 64.01
C ILE A 160 -6.81 19.11 64.01
N MET A 161 -7.01 18.13 63.13
CA MET A 161 -8.22 17.32 63.05
C MET A 161 -8.05 16.06 63.89
N LEU A 162 -9.06 15.80 64.72
CA LEU A 162 -9.14 14.64 65.59
C LEU A 162 -10.11 13.60 65.04
N ASP A 163 -10.03 12.37 65.53
CA ASP A 163 -11.08 11.35 65.37
C ASP A 163 -12.14 11.47 66.48
N PRO A 164 -13.22 10.65 66.46
CA PRO A 164 -14.25 10.67 67.49
C PRO A 164 -13.75 10.25 68.90
N GLN A 165 -12.57 9.65 69.00
CA GLN A 165 -11.90 9.28 70.24
C GLN A 165 -10.91 10.36 70.72
N ALA A 166 -10.99 11.56 70.13
CA ALA A 166 -10.12 12.71 70.40
C ALA A 166 -8.62 12.43 70.15
N GLN A 167 -8.30 11.45 69.31
CA GLN A 167 -6.93 11.17 68.88
C GLN A 167 -6.57 12.05 67.68
N VAL A 168 -5.31 12.45 67.61
CA VAL A 168 -4.75 13.25 66.51
C VAL A 168 -4.69 12.40 65.25
N VAL A 169 -5.22 12.93 64.14
CA VAL A 169 -5.22 12.24 62.84
C VAL A 169 -4.35 12.97 61.83
N SER A 170 -4.65 14.26 61.59
CA SER A 170 -3.98 15.08 60.58
C SER A 170 -4.21 16.56 60.84
N VAL A 171 -3.73 17.42 59.95
CA VAL A 171 -4.28 18.78 59.83
C VAL A 171 -5.26 18.84 58.65
N THR A 172 -6.04 19.92 58.51
CA THR A 172 -7.10 20.02 57.47
C THR A 172 -6.61 19.79 56.03
N GLN A 173 -5.36 20.11 55.73
CA GLN A 173 -4.77 19.96 54.39
C GLN A 173 -3.38 19.31 54.39
N GLY A 174 -3.07 18.44 55.34
CA GLY A 174 -1.78 17.76 55.41
C GLY A 174 -1.72 16.67 56.48
N ASN A 175 -0.65 15.88 56.48
CA ASN A 175 -0.36 14.97 57.58
C ASN A 175 0.46 15.69 58.66
N ILE A 176 0.36 15.22 59.89
CA ILE A 176 1.10 15.74 61.05
C ILE A 176 2.10 14.70 61.54
N PHE A 177 3.22 15.19 62.06
CA PHE A 177 4.32 14.41 62.61
C PHE A 177 4.83 15.11 63.86
N ALA A 178 5.40 14.33 64.77
CA ALA A 178 6.05 14.85 65.94
C ALA A 178 7.35 14.10 66.22
N ILE A 179 8.26 14.74 66.95
CA ILE A 179 9.50 14.13 67.42
C ILE A 179 9.45 14.08 68.94
N LYS A 180 9.67 12.90 69.51
CA LYS A 180 9.86 12.74 70.96
C LYS A 180 11.09 11.91 71.24
N ASN A 181 12.04 12.44 71.99
CA ASN A 181 13.28 11.78 72.38
C ASN A 181 14.02 11.14 71.17
N GLY A 182 14.02 11.84 70.02
CA GLY A 182 14.64 11.34 68.79
C GLY A 182 13.82 10.28 68.02
N VAL A 183 12.59 9.99 68.42
CA VAL A 183 11.67 9.09 67.70
C VAL A 183 10.68 9.92 66.88
N LEU A 184 10.53 9.62 65.59
CA LEU A 184 9.52 10.21 64.72
C LEU A 184 8.18 9.50 64.90
N LEU A 185 7.20 10.23 65.39
CA LEU A 185 5.84 9.79 65.61
C LEU A 185 4.92 10.35 64.51
N THR A 186 3.98 9.53 64.04
CA THR A 186 2.89 10.01 63.18
C THR A 186 1.63 9.17 63.40
N PRO A 187 0.43 9.78 63.31
CA PRO A 187 -0.82 9.04 63.51
C PRO A 187 -0.97 7.83 62.56
N GLY A 188 -1.57 6.76 63.09
CA GLY A 188 -2.19 5.69 62.29
C GLY A 188 -3.41 6.20 61.51
N LEU A 189 -3.65 5.64 60.33
CA LEU A 189 -4.69 6.13 59.40
C LEU A 189 -5.67 5.02 58.95
N SER A 190 -5.72 3.89 59.66
CA SER A 190 -6.57 2.75 59.30
C SER A 190 -8.06 3.08 59.39
N GLU A 191 -8.45 3.92 60.34
CA GLU A 191 -9.85 4.27 60.61
C GLU A 191 -10.33 5.49 59.80
N CYS A 192 -9.47 6.48 59.61
CA CYS A 192 -9.79 7.72 58.92
C CYS A 192 -8.52 8.45 58.45
N GLY A 193 -8.69 9.62 57.82
CA GLY A 193 -7.59 10.41 57.30
C GLY A 193 -7.05 9.93 55.95
N ILE A 194 -5.97 10.56 55.49
CA ILE A 194 -5.42 10.37 54.14
C ILE A 194 -3.95 10.02 54.23
N GLU A 195 -3.55 8.93 53.58
CA GLU A 195 -2.15 8.54 53.49
C GLU A 195 -1.42 9.44 52.48
N GLY A 196 -0.71 10.46 52.97
CA GLY A 196 0.08 11.38 52.15
C GLY A 196 1.17 10.68 51.33
N THR A 197 1.26 10.95 50.03
CA THR A 197 2.42 10.51 49.22
C THR A 197 3.74 11.01 49.80
N ARG A 198 3.73 12.25 50.30
CA ARG A 198 4.87 12.83 51.02
C ARG A 198 5.09 12.19 52.39
N ARG A 199 4.02 11.81 53.12
CA ARG A 199 4.12 11.12 54.40
C ARG A 199 4.87 9.80 54.28
N GLN A 200 4.52 8.99 53.29
CA GLN A 200 5.20 7.73 53.03
C GLN A 200 6.71 7.96 52.76
N ALA A 201 7.04 8.92 51.89
CA ALA A 201 8.43 9.25 51.58
C ALA A 201 9.21 9.78 52.80
N ILE A 202 8.58 10.55 53.69
CA ILE A 202 9.20 11.01 54.95
C ILE A 202 9.54 9.84 55.86
N ILE A 203 8.59 8.92 56.09
CA ILE A 203 8.79 7.73 56.94
C ILE A 203 9.95 6.88 56.41
N GLU A 204 9.97 6.63 55.10
CA GLU A 204 11.04 5.85 54.46
C GLU A 204 12.40 6.53 54.55
N LEU A 205 12.47 7.85 54.34
CA LEU A 205 13.71 8.61 54.44
C LEU A 205 14.21 8.71 55.88
N ALA A 206 13.33 8.91 56.85
CA ALA A 206 13.66 8.93 58.26
C ALA A 206 14.31 7.60 58.70
N ARG A 207 13.69 6.46 58.35
CA ARG A 207 14.27 5.13 58.61
C ARG A 207 15.64 4.95 57.95
N LYS A 208 15.79 5.39 56.70
CA LYS A 208 17.10 5.33 55.99
C LYS A 208 18.18 6.21 56.62
N GLN A 209 17.79 7.26 57.34
CA GLN A 209 18.70 8.12 58.09
C GLN A 209 19.00 7.59 59.51
N GLY A 210 18.49 6.39 59.85
CA GLY A 210 18.67 5.78 61.17
C GLY A 210 17.73 6.32 62.24
N LEU A 211 16.70 7.09 61.88
CA LEU A 211 15.70 7.58 62.82
C LEU A 211 14.65 6.49 63.10
N SER A 212 14.37 6.23 64.37
CA SER A 212 13.24 5.38 64.77
C SER A 212 11.92 6.03 64.34
N VAL A 213 11.02 5.26 63.74
CA VAL A 213 9.73 5.77 63.27
C VAL A 213 8.58 4.89 63.74
N GLU A 214 7.66 5.49 64.48
CA GLU A 214 6.47 4.85 65.01
C GLU A 214 5.20 5.43 64.37
N VAL A 215 4.34 4.52 63.91
CA VAL A 215 2.99 4.83 63.46
C VAL A 215 2.06 4.39 64.58
N CYS A 216 1.52 5.34 65.33
CA CYS A 216 0.81 5.08 66.59
C CYS A 216 -0.44 5.96 66.74
N CYS A 217 -1.26 5.67 67.75
CA CYS A 217 -2.27 6.63 68.22
C CYS A 217 -1.55 7.71 69.02
N LEU A 218 -1.98 8.96 68.84
CA LEU A 218 -1.43 10.12 69.54
C LEU A 218 -2.58 10.93 70.11
N SER A 219 -2.65 11.05 71.43
CA SER A 219 -3.52 12.02 72.08
C SER A 219 -3.00 13.44 71.87
N VAL A 220 -3.87 14.44 72.06
CA VAL A 220 -3.45 15.84 72.00
C VAL A 220 -2.39 16.16 73.06
N ALA A 221 -2.50 15.59 74.27
CA ALA A 221 -1.53 15.80 75.34
C ALA A 221 -0.14 15.25 74.98
N GLU A 222 -0.08 14.05 74.40
CA GLU A 222 1.19 13.45 73.94
C GLU A 222 1.82 14.26 72.80
N LEU A 223 1.00 14.74 71.85
CA LEU A 223 1.49 15.62 70.79
C LEU A 223 2.09 16.91 71.36
N LEU A 224 1.42 17.55 72.32
CA LEU A 224 1.89 18.78 72.95
C LEU A 224 3.16 18.59 73.77
N ALA A 225 3.40 17.38 74.28
CA ALA A 225 4.60 17.02 75.03
C ALA A 225 5.81 16.67 74.14
N CYS A 226 5.64 16.63 72.81
CA CYS A 226 6.72 16.36 71.87
C CYS A 226 7.72 17.52 71.76
N ASP A 227 8.95 17.20 71.36
CA ASP A 227 10.05 18.16 71.29
C ASP A 227 9.95 19.01 70.01
N GLU A 228 9.52 18.41 68.90
CA GLU A 228 9.25 19.09 67.63
C GLU A 228 7.91 18.62 67.05
N VAL A 229 7.20 19.50 66.33
CA VAL A 229 6.02 19.14 65.54
C VAL A 229 6.16 19.74 64.14
N PHE A 230 5.78 18.98 63.12
CA PHE A 230 5.76 19.47 61.74
C PHE A 230 4.59 18.90 60.95
N ILE A 231 4.19 19.62 59.90
CA ILE A 231 3.13 19.19 58.98
C ILE A 231 3.68 19.03 57.57
N SER A 232 2.97 18.24 56.77
CA SER A 232 3.42 18.00 55.41
C SER A 232 2.31 17.70 54.41
N ASN A 233 2.44 18.26 53.21
CA ASN A 233 1.70 17.85 52.02
C ASN A 233 2.53 18.06 50.74
N SER A 234 2.03 17.61 49.59
CA SER A 234 2.74 17.70 48.31
C SER A 234 3.11 19.13 47.88
N VAL A 235 2.32 20.13 48.25
CA VAL A 235 2.47 21.54 47.87
C VAL A 235 3.33 22.32 48.86
N MET A 236 2.99 22.29 50.15
CA MET A 236 3.67 23.03 51.21
C MET A 236 5.05 22.48 51.56
N GLY A 237 5.31 21.21 51.25
CA GLY A 237 6.55 20.56 51.63
C GLY A 237 6.48 20.00 53.05
N ILE A 238 7.61 20.07 53.76
CA ILE A 238 7.68 19.85 55.21
C ILE A 238 7.74 21.23 55.85
N ARG A 239 6.90 21.47 56.86
CA ARG A 239 6.78 22.77 57.52
C ARG A 239 6.82 22.59 59.04
N PRO A 240 7.81 23.18 59.74
CA PRO A 240 7.86 23.15 61.19
C PRO A 240 6.69 23.96 61.77
N ILE A 241 6.23 23.52 62.94
CA ILE A 241 5.21 24.21 63.72
C ILE A 241 5.88 25.02 64.80
N SER A 242 5.63 26.32 64.84
CA SER A 242 6.18 27.22 65.87
C SER A 242 5.29 27.31 67.12
N GLN A 243 3.99 27.01 66.99
CA GLN A 243 3.05 27.11 68.09
C GLN A 243 1.81 26.22 67.86
N ILE A 244 1.33 25.57 68.92
CA ILE A 244 0.04 24.88 68.98
C ILE A 244 -0.73 25.41 70.19
N ASN A 245 -1.84 26.10 69.98
CA ASN A 245 -2.55 26.86 71.02
C ASN A 245 -1.57 27.75 71.80
N GLU A 246 -1.32 27.48 73.08
CA GLU A 246 -0.38 28.24 73.92
C GLU A 246 1.04 27.67 73.92
N GLN A 247 1.21 26.40 73.50
CA GLN A 247 2.50 25.71 73.51
C GLN A 247 3.37 26.19 72.35
N LYS A 248 4.59 26.65 72.64
CA LYS A 248 5.56 27.12 71.65
C LYS A 248 6.66 26.09 71.42
N TYR A 249 7.14 26.02 70.18
CA TYR A 249 8.21 25.15 69.75
C TYR A 249 9.30 26.02 69.11
N SER A 250 10.51 25.96 69.67
CA SER A 250 11.66 26.75 69.21
C SER A 250 12.79 25.90 68.62
N GLN A 251 12.73 24.58 68.81
CA GLN A 251 13.72 23.63 68.30
C GLN A 251 13.11 22.83 67.15
N HIS A 252 13.82 22.78 66.02
CA HIS A 252 13.39 22.10 64.79
C HIS A 252 14.53 21.31 64.14
N GLN A 253 15.55 20.91 64.91
CA GLN A 253 16.79 20.35 64.36
C GLN A 253 16.55 19.08 63.53
N ILE A 254 15.71 18.15 64.02
CA ILE A 254 15.40 16.91 63.30
C ILE A 254 14.50 17.23 62.10
N THR A 255 13.53 18.12 62.27
CA THR A 255 12.65 18.59 61.19
C THR A 255 13.44 19.24 60.05
N ASP A 256 14.41 20.11 60.35
CA ASP A 256 15.25 20.79 59.37
C ASP A 256 16.16 19.81 58.63
N ARG A 257 16.73 18.83 59.35
CA ARG A 257 17.48 17.72 58.72
C ARG A 257 16.59 16.90 57.78
N LEU A 258 15.34 16.62 58.16
CA LEU A 258 14.38 15.94 57.30
C LEU A 258 14.01 16.79 56.08
N ILE A 259 13.85 18.11 56.22
CA ILE A 259 13.63 19.04 55.10
C ILE A 259 14.78 18.94 54.09
N GLU A 260 16.02 18.99 54.55
CA GLU A 260 17.21 18.92 53.68
C GLU A 260 17.27 17.59 52.92
N VAL A 261 17.18 16.47 53.65
CA VAL A 261 17.22 15.12 53.07
C VAL A 261 16.07 14.91 52.07
N PHE A 262 14.87 15.41 52.39
CA PHE A 262 13.73 15.32 51.51
C PHE A 262 13.92 16.13 50.22
N ASN A 263 14.43 17.35 50.32
CA ASN A 263 14.70 18.18 49.15
C ASN A 263 15.76 17.53 48.24
N GLN A 264 16.81 16.94 48.81
CA GLN A 264 17.79 16.15 48.04
C GLN A 264 17.14 14.93 47.38
N HIS A 265 16.22 14.24 48.06
CA HIS A 265 15.49 13.11 47.50
C HIS A 265 14.63 13.52 46.30
N LEU A 266 13.96 14.68 46.33
CA LEU A 266 13.16 15.19 45.21
C LEU A 266 14.00 15.47 43.95
N LEU A 267 15.28 15.84 44.10
CA LEU A 267 16.17 16.13 42.97
C LEU A 267 16.67 14.87 42.24
N LYS A 268 16.54 13.68 42.84
CA LYS A 268 16.96 12.42 42.20
C LYS A 268 16.05 12.09 41.02
N ARG A 269 16.64 11.79 39.86
CA ARG A 269 15.93 11.53 38.58
C ARG A 269 14.83 10.48 38.69
N GLY A 270 14.98 9.46 39.54
CA GLY A 270 13.98 8.39 39.72
C GLY A 270 12.70 8.81 40.42
N ASN A 271 12.68 9.97 41.09
CA ASN A 271 11.56 10.40 41.93
C ASN A 271 10.65 11.44 41.25
N SER A 272 10.79 11.60 39.93
CA SER A 272 9.98 12.50 39.13
C SER A 272 9.72 11.94 37.73
N ALA A 273 8.57 12.26 37.16
CA ALA A 273 8.26 11.90 35.77
C ALA A 273 8.50 13.10 34.85
N LEU A 274 9.27 12.91 33.78
CA LEU A 274 9.48 13.94 32.76
C LEU A 274 8.19 14.15 31.95
N LEU A 275 7.70 15.38 31.90
CA LEU A 275 6.46 15.72 31.20
C LEU A 275 6.67 15.95 29.69
N LYS A 276 7.87 16.36 29.24
CA LYS A 276 8.18 16.46 27.81
C LYS A 276 8.79 15.15 27.29
N PRO A 277 8.26 14.54 26.22
CA PRO A 277 9.02 13.54 25.49
C PRO A 277 10.23 14.22 24.83
N LYS A 278 11.42 13.59 24.92
CA LYS A 278 12.57 14.00 24.09
C LYS A 278 12.13 13.97 22.62
N LYS A 279 12.12 15.12 21.94
CA LYS A 279 12.12 15.13 20.46
C LYS A 279 13.40 14.41 20.05
N ASN A 280 13.27 13.25 19.39
CA ASN A 280 14.44 12.52 18.91
C ASN A 280 14.81 13.06 17.52
N PRO A 281 15.86 13.89 17.38
CA PRO A 281 16.21 14.52 16.10
C PRO A 281 16.50 13.48 15.01
N LEU A 282 16.95 12.28 15.38
CA LEU A 282 17.17 11.15 14.46
C LEU A 282 15.92 10.76 13.68
N LYS A 283 14.72 10.85 14.28
CA LYS A 283 13.47 10.52 13.55
C LYS A 283 13.15 11.55 12.47
N ILE A 284 13.44 12.83 12.73
CA ILE A 284 13.21 13.90 11.76
C ILE A 284 14.19 13.75 10.59
N TRP A 285 15.47 13.51 10.88
CA TRP A 285 16.48 13.27 9.86
C TRP A 285 16.20 12.00 9.04
N ALA A 286 15.70 10.92 9.66
CA ALA A 286 15.31 9.71 8.94
C ALA A 286 14.16 9.96 7.96
N ILE A 287 13.15 10.76 8.34
CA ILE A 287 12.02 11.12 7.46
C ILE A 287 12.52 11.98 6.29
N VAL A 288 13.36 12.98 6.56
CA VAL A 288 13.93 13.84 5.50
C VAL A 288 14.77 13.02 4.54
N PHE A 289 15.65 12.14 5.04
CA PHE A 289 16.46 11.26 4.20
C PHE A 289 15.58 10.35 3.33
N LEU A 290 14.55 9.73 3.91
CA LEU A 290 13.61 8.89 3.16
C LEU A 290 12.87 9.69 2.07
N SER A 291 12.45 10.92 2.35
CA SER A 291 11.82 11.78 1.33
C SER A 291 12.77 12.16 0.19
N LEU A 292 14.04 12.45 0.50
CA LEU A 292 15.03 12.78 -0.52
C LEU A 292 15.39 11.56 -1.36
N PHE A 293 15.55 10.40 -0.73
CA PHE A 293 15.83 9.15 -1.42
C PHE A 293 14.67 8.74 -2.34
N THR A 294 13.42 8.84 -1.88
CA THR A 294 12.23 8.54 -2.70
C THR A 294 12.09 9.49 -3.88
N ALA A 295 12.30 10.80 -3.68
CA ALA A 295 12.30 11.78 -4.77
C ALA A 295 13.40 11.48 -5.81
N TRP A 296 14.61 11.17 -5.36
CA TRP A 296 15.72 10.77 -6.22
C TRP A 296 15.40 9.49 -7.00
N ALA A 297 14.87 8.46 -6.34
CA ALA A 297 14.50 7.19 -6.98
C ALA A 297 13.41 7.37 -8.03
N MET A 298 12.37 8.19 -7.77
CA MET A 298 11.32 8.48 -8.75
C MET A 298 11.87 9.19 -9.99
N TRP A 299 12.78 10.15 -9.81
CA TRP A 299 13.44 10.83 -10.92
C TRP A 299 14.36 9.88 -11.71
N ALA A 300 15.14 9.07 -11.01
CA ALA A 300 16.07 8.12 -11.62
C ALA A 300 15.38 6.97 -12.38
N ASN A 301 14.15 6.61 -11.99
CA ASN A 301 13.35 5.57 -12.63
C ASN A 301 12.71 5.98 -13.98
N LYS A 302 12.84 7.23 -14.41
CA LYS A 302 12.27 7.67 -15.70
C LYS A 302 13.17 7.32 -16.89
N ILE A 303 12.54 6.92 -18.00
CA ILE A 303 13.17 6.89 -19.33
C ILE A 303 12.97 8.27 -19.99
N ASN A 304 14.01 8.79 -20.63
CA ASN A 304 14.05 10.13 -21.21
C ASN A 304 13.86 10.08 -22.74
N ILE A 305 12.64 9.78 -23.19
CA ILE A 305 12.30 9.79 -24.61
C ILE A 305 10.99 10.53 -24.88
N LEU A 306 10.91 11.17 -26.04
CA LEU A 306 9.69 11.89 -26.49
C LEU A 306 8.87 11.08 -27.49
N LYS A 307 9.49 10.12 -28.17
CA LYS A 307 8.85 9.26 -29.18
C LYS A 307 9.26 7.80 -28.95
N PRO A 308 8.38 6.83 -29.25
CA PRO A 308 8.72 5.42 -29.17
C PRO A 308 10.01 5.12 -29.93
N THR A 309 10.93 4.43 -29.27
CA THR A 309 12.28 4.15 -29.78
C THR A 309 12.65 2.71 -29.45
N VAL A 310 13.25 2.00 -30.40
CA VAL A 310 13.68 0.61 -30.17
C VAL A 310 15.13 0.60 -29.69
N TYR A 311 15.36 0.07 -28.50
CA TYR A 311 16.69 -0.14 -27.93
C TYR A 311 17.16 -1.57 -28.19
N GLN A 312 18.36 -1.72 -28.75
CA GLN A 312 18.98 -3.03 -28.94
C GLN A 312 19.84 -3.37 -27.72
N LEU A 313 19.50 -4.45 -27.02
CA LEU A 313 20.35 -5.05 -26.00
C LEU A 313 21.25 -6.12 -26.66
N PRO A 314 22.58 -5.90 -26.77
CA PRO A 314 23.48 -6.81 -27.46
C PRO A 314 23.57 -8.19 -26.79
N GLN A 315 23.95 -9.20 -27.58
CA GLN A 315 24.23 -10.54 -27.05
C GLN A 315 25.44 -10.50 -26.10
N GLY A 316 25.32 -11.13 -24.93
CA GLY A 316 26.38 -11.15 -23.91
C GLY A 316 26.56 -9.84 -23.13
N ALA A 317 25.64 -8.88 -23.28
CA ALA A 317 25.66 -7.65 -22.50
C ALA A 317 25.48 -7.93 -20.99
N ASN A 318 26.26 -7.23 -20.15
CA ASN A 318 26.09 -7.25 -18.69
C ASN A 318 25.46 -5.96 -18.20
N ILE A 319 24.88 -5.99 -16.99
CA ILE A 319 24.10 -4.86 -16.46
C ILE A 319 24.88 -3.54 -16.37
N TYR A 320 26.19 -3.59 -16.09
CA TYR A 320 27.02 -2.39 -16.01
C TYR A 320 27.19 -1.75 -17.38
N SER A 321 27.52 -2.57 -18.39
CA SER A 321 27.65 -2.11 -19.79
C SER A 321 26.32 -1.59 -20.35
N THR A 322 25.20 -2.24 -20.01
CA THR A 322 23.85 -1.82 -20.41
C THR A 322 23.46 -0.50 -19.76
N ALA A 323 23.66 -0.35 -18.45
CA ALA A 323 23.33 0.87 -17.72
C ALA A 323 24.12 2.09 -18.23
N ASP A 324 25.40 1.89 -18.51
CA ASP A 324 26.27 2.92 -19.06
C ASP A 324 25.87 3.29 -20.50
N ASN A 325 25.54 2.28 -21.32
CA ASN A 325 25.06 2.49 -22.69
C ASN A 325 23.72 3.25 -22.74
N LEU A 326 22.74 2.86 -21.90
CA LEU A 326 21.48 3.59 -21.73
C LEU A 326 21.71 5.04 -21.32
N LYS A 327 22.66 5.30 -20.41
CA LYS A 327 22.99 6.66 -19.97
C LYS A 327 23.68 7.46 -21.08
N ARG A 328 24.59 6.85 -21.83
CA ARG A 328 25.29 7.48 -22.97
C ARG A 328 24.33 7.87 -24.09
N TYR A 329 23.31 7.05 -24.37
CA TYR A 329 22.23 7.41 -25.30
C TYR A 329 21.22 8.41 -24.73
N GLY A 330 21.42 8.89 -23.50
CA GLY A 330 20.53 9.83 -22.84
C GLY A 330 19.21 9.22 -22.39
N LEU A 331 19.00 7.91 -22.51
CA LEU A 331 17.73 7.22 -22.26
C LEU A 331 17.38 7.14 -20.78
N VAL A 332 18.35 7.24 -19.87
CA VAL A 332 18.13 7.17 -18.41
C VAL A 332 18.76 8.33 -17.65
N ASN A 333 18.20 8.65 -16.49
CA ASN A 333 18.72 9.69 -15.61
C ASN A 333 19.96 9.27 -14.81
N SER A 334 20.08 7.99 -14.42
CA SER A 334 21.22 7.47 -13.64
C SER A 334 21.55 6.03 -14.00
N SER A 335 22.80 5.77 -14.39
CA SER A 335 23.31 4.40 -14.60
C SER A 335 23.42 3.63 -13.28
N GLN A 336 23.78 4.31 -12.19
CA GLN A 336 23.84 3.71 -10.85
C GLN A 336 22.49 3.18 -10.40
N PHE A 337 21.41 3.91 -10.67
CA PHE A 337 20.05 3.46 -10.38
C PHE A 337 19.67 2.20 -11.17
N VAL A 338 19.99 2.16 -12.48
CA VAL A 338 19.75 0.96 -13.31
C VAL A 338 20.46 -0.27 -12.73
N VAL A 339 21.74 -0.14 -12.38
CA VAL A 339 22.52 -1.24 -11.78
C VAL A 339 21.94 -1.65 -10.43
N TRP A 340 21.62 -0.68 -9.55
CA TRP A 340 21.05 -0.96 -8.23
C TRP A 340 19.70 -1.68 -8.35
N ALA A 341 18.78 -1.15 -9.17
CA ALA A 341 17.46 -1.72 -9.40
C ALA A 341 17.56 -3.14 -9.98
N ALA A 342 18.44 -3.36 -10.94
CA ALA A 342 18.64 -4.68 -11.54
C ALA A 342 19.24 -5.71 -10.58
N LYS A 343 20.01 -5.29 -9.57
CA LYS A 343 20.47 -6.20 -8.51
C LYS A 343 19.34 -6.54 -7.54
N VAL A 344 18.56 -5.55 -7.13
CA VAL A 344 17.42 -5.74 -6.21
C VAL A 344 16.35 -6.63 -6.83
N LEU A 345 16.09 -6.49 -8.14
CA LEU A 345 15.12 -7.30 -8.88
C LEU A 345 15.67 -8.64 -9.37
N GLY A 346 16.96 -8.94 -9.18
CA GLY A 346 17.61 -10.13 -9.74
C GLY A 346 17.83 -10.10 -11.26
N ALA A 347 17.42 -9.02 -11.94
CA ALA A 347 17.53 -8.84 -13.39
C ALA A 347 18.97 -8.87 -13.94
N SER A 348 19.98 -8.66 -13.08
CA SER A 348 21.39 -8.60 -13.50
C SER A 348 21.91 -9.91 -14.12
N GLU A 349 21.35 -11.06 -13.73
CA GLU A 349 21.77 -12.39 -14.19
C GLU A 349 20.87 -12.94 -15.30
N THR A 350 19.71 -12.34 -15.51
CA THR A 350 18.66 -12.82 -16.42
C THR A 350 18.51 -11.97 -17.67
N LEU A 351 19.47 -11.09 -17.98
CA LEU A 351 19.41 -10.22 -19.14
C LEU A 351 19.37 -11.01 -20.45
N LYS A 352 18.26 -10.90 -21.19
CA LYS A 352 18.08 -11.53 -22.49
C LYS A 352 18.30 -10.51 -23.59
N SER A 353 19.23 -10.80 -24.50
CA SER A 353 19.47 -9.94 -25.67
C SER A 353 18.24 -9.85 -26.56
N GLY A 354 18.01 -8.69 -27.16
CA GLY A 354 16.82 -8.45 -27.98
C GLY A 354 16.64 -6.98 -28.34
N HIS A 355 15.59 -6.70 -29.09
CA HIS A 355 15.14 -5.35 -29.39
C HIS A 355 13.96 -5.02 -28.51
N TYR A 356 14.04 -3.96 -27.72
CA TYR A 356 13.04 -3.57 -26.72
C TYR A 356 12.45 -2.22 -27.09
N GLU A 357 11.13 -2.12 -27.10
CA GLU A 357 10.43 -0.88 -27.44
C GLU A 357 10.29 -0.03 -26.18
N LEU A 358 10.91 1.14 -26.20
CA LEU A 358 10.77 2.13 -25.15
C LEU A 358 9.69 3.12 -25.55
N THR A 359 8.72 3.37 -24.67
CA THR A 359 7.72 4.43 -24.78
C THR A 359 7.95 5.52 -23.73
N PRO A 360 7.40 6.74 -23.88
CA PRO A 360 7.53 7.79 -22.86
C PRO A 360 7.05 7.39 -21.46
N ASP A 361 6.15 6.42 -21.38
CA ASP A 361 5.61 5.88 -20.12
C ASP A 361 6.45 4.71 -19.56
N THR A 362 7.45 4.23 -20.31
CA THR A 362 8.34 3.17 -19.85
C THR A 362 9.22 3.69 -18.71
N SER A 363 9.33 2.91 -17.64
CA SER A 363 10.23 3.16 -16.52
C SER A 363 11.48 2.28 -16.61
N VAL A 364 12.53 2.62 -15.86
CA VAL A 364 13.73 1.78 -15.75
C VAL A 364 13.37 0.40 -15.18
N LEU A 365 12.49 0.34 -14.18
CA LEU A 365 12.05 -0.92 -13.59
C LEU A 365 11.30 -1.81 -14.59
N SER A 366 10.38 -1.24 -15.40
CA SER A 366 9.69 -2.00 -16.44
C SER A 366 10.63 -2.44 -17.55
N LEU A 367 11.60 -1.60 -17.93
CA LEU A 367 12.61 -1.98 -18.92
C LEU A 367 13.48 -3.16 -18.44
N LEU A 368 13.84 -3.19 -17.15
CA LEU A 368 14.58 -4.31 -16.57
C LEU A 368 13.75 -5.60 -16.51
N ASP A 369 12.43 -5.48 -16.30
CA ASP A 369 11.51 -6.60 -16.42
C ASP A 369 11.45 -7.14 -17.85
N ASP A 370 11.32 -6.25 -18.83
CA ASP A 370 11.33 -6.61 -20.26
C ASP A 370 12.63 -7.33 -20.63
N PHE A 371 13.78 -6.85 -20.17
CA PHE A 371 15.08 -7.50 -20.37
C PHE A 371 15.14 -8.90 -19.75
N SER A 372 14.51 -9.11 -18.59
CA SER A 372 14.55 -10.39 -17.88
C SER A 372 13.58 -11.42 -18.48
N ASN A 373 12.42 -10.95 -18.93
CA ASN A 373 11.36 -11.79 -19.46
C ASN A 373 11.41 -11.95 -20.99
N ALA A 374 12.29 -11.22 -21.68
CA ALA A 374 12.36 -11.14 -23.14
C ALA A 374 11.04 -10.67 -23.78
N HIS A 375 10.43 -9.64 -23.20
CA HIS A 375 9.33 -8.91 -23.84
C HIS A 375 9.88 -8.02 -24.97
N VAL A 376 10.36 -8.66 -26.03
CA VAL A 376 10.93 -7.97 -27.20
C VAL A 376 9.86 -7.26 -28.01
N ALA A 377 10.25 -6.18 -28.66
CA ALA A 377 9.42 -5.43 -29.58
C ALA A 377 8.96 -6.33 -30.74
N THR A 378 7.66 -6.32 -31.01
CA THR A 378 7.06 -7.09 -32.10
C THR A 378 6.31 -6.20 -33.09
N ARG A 379 6.18 -6.67 -34.33
CA ARG A 379 5.36 -6.07 -35.38
C ARG A 379 4.50 -7.13 -36.04
N LYS A 380 3.35 -6.70 -36.58
CA LYS A 380 2.45 -7.57 -37.36
C LYS A 380 2.70 -7.33 -38.83
N ILE A 381 2.92 -8.40 -39.59
CA ILE A 381 3.07 -8.35 -41.04
C ILE A 381 2.02 -9.24 -41.68
N THR A 382 1.21 -8.69 -42.56
CA THR A 382 0.12 -9.40 -43.23
C THR A 382 0.53 -9.83 -44.63
N LEU A 383 0.53 -11.14 -44.87
CA LEU A 383 0.64 -11.74 -46.20
C LEU A 383 -0.76 -11.87 -46.79
N VAL A 384 -1.07 -11.12 -47.85
CA VAL A 384 -2.40 -11.12 -48.50
C VAL A 384 -2.56 -12.32 -49.43
N GLU A 385 -3.74 -12.93 -49.49
CA GLU A 385 -4.05 -14.07 -50.36
C GLU A 385 -3.95 -13.74 -51.87
N GLY A 386 -3.74 -14.78 -52.68
CA GLY A 386 -3.62 -14.65 -54.13
C GLY A 386 -2.30 -14.04 -54.61
N GLN A 387 -1.29 -13.84 -53.77
CA GLN A 387 0.00 -13.27 -54.18
C GLN A 387 1.03 -14.35 -54.55
N THR A 388 2.03 -14.00 -55.35
CA THR A 388 3.17 -14.89 -55.63
C THR A 388 4.19 -14.80 -54.50
N VAL A 389 5.05 -15.81 -54.40
CA VAL A 389 6.14 -15.81 -53.41
C VAL A 389 7.14 -14.68 -53.65
N GLN A 390 7.32 -14.25 -54.91
CA GLN A 390 8.14 -13.10 -55.26
C GLN A 390 7.61 -11.81 -54.65
N THR A 391 6.29 -11.58 -54.72
CA THR A 391 5.64 -10.42 -54.08
C THR A 391 5.80 -10.47 -52.56
N TYR A 392 5.63 -11.64 -51.93
CA TYR A 392 5.88 -11.80 -50.50
C TYR A 392 7.32 -11.49 -50.12
N PHE A 393 8.30 -12.00 -50.88
CA PHE A 393 9.70 -11.72 -50.60
C PHE A 393 10.03 -10.24 -50.71
N GLN A 394 9.54 -9.54 -51.76
CA GLN A 394 9.75 -8.10 -51.93
C GLN A 394 9.13 -7.31 -50.76
N MET A 395 7.88 -7.61 -50.40
CA MET A 395 7.19 -6.95 -49.29
C MET A 395 7.91 -7.16 -47.95
N LEU A 396 8.31 -8.40 -47.65
CA LEU A 396 9.04 -8.72 -46.43
C LEU A 396 10.43 -8.08 -46.41
N SER A 397 11.10 -8.03 -47.56
CA SER A 397 12.46 -7.48 -47.65
C SER A 397 12.51 -5.96 -47.49
N GLN A 398 11.42 -5.26 -47.79
CA GLN A 398 11.29 -3.81 -47.61
C GLN A 398 10.82 -3.42 -46.19
N HIS A 399 10.38 -4.39 -45.38
CA HIS A 399 9.83 -4.11 -44.06
C HIS A 399 10.94 -3.81 -43.04
N GLN A 400 10.94 -2.61 -42.44
CA GLN A 400 12.00 -2.11 -41.55
C GLN A 400 12.28 -2.99 -40.32
N ALA A 401 11.30 -3.77 -39.86
CA ALA A 401 11.47 -4.67 -38.72
C ALA A 401 12.18 -6.00 -39.07
N LEU A 402 12.35 -6.34 -40.35
CA LEU A 402 12.94 -7.60 -40.79
C LEU A 402 14.36 -7.42 -41.33
N THR A 403 15.13 -8.50 -41.31
CA THR A 403 16.46 -8.55 -41.93
C THR A 403 16.46 -9.43 -43.17
N THR A 404 17.12 -8.93 -44.21
CA THR A 404 17.28 -9.64 -45.49
C THR A 404 18.76 -9.78 -45.79
N LYS A 405 19.31 -10.96 -45.51
CA LYS A 405 20.74 -11.28 -45.76
C LYS A 405 20.97 -12.12 -47.02
N LEU A 406 19.92 -12.75 -47.56
CA LEU A 406 19.99 -13.67 -48.69
C LEU A 406 19.24 -13.08 -49.90
N SER A 407 19.66 -13.45 -51.12
CA SER A 407 18.87 -13.16 -52.32
C SER A 407 17.55 -13.93 -52.31
N PHE A 408 16.62 -13.58 -53.21
CA PHE A 408 15.35 -14.28 -53.34
C PHE A 408 15.53 -15.79 -53.53
N GLU A 409 16.39 -16.20 -54.47
CA GLU A 409 16.63 -17.61 -54.80
C GLU A 409 17.24 -18.37 -53.63
N LYS A 410 18.27 -17.78 -52.99
CA LYS A 410 18.91 -18.37 -51.81
C LYS A 410 17.94 -18.47 -50.64
N THR A 411 17.07 -17.47 -50.45
CA THR A 411 16.04 -17.51 -49.41
C THR A 411 15.13 -18.70 -49.64
N LEU A 412 14.58 -18.88 -50.85
CA LEU A 412 13.69 -19.99 -51.19
C LEU A 412 14.37 -21.36 -51.03
N GLN A 413 15.62 -21.51 -51.48
CA GLN A 413 16.39 -22.75 -51.31
C GLN A 413 16.62 -23.13 -49.84
N ASN A 414 16.67 -22.14 -48.95
CA ASN A 414 16.83 -22.36 -47.51
C ASN A 414 15.49 -22.48 -46.77
N THR A 415 14.35 -22.28 -47.46
CA THR A 415 13.04 -22.59 -46.87
C THR A 415 12.82 -24.10 -46.80
N ASN A 416 11.90 -24.52 -45.95
CA ASN A 416 11.42 -25.90 -45.89
C ASN A 416 10.47 -26.26 -47.06
N ALA A 417 10.11 -25.29 -47.90
CA ALA A 417 9.26 -25.50 -49.06
C ALA A 417 10.04 -26.13 -50.22
N LYS A 418 9.33 -26.81 -51.14
CA LYS A 418 9.92 -27.39 -52.36
C LYS A 418 9.33 -26.72 -53.61
N PRO A 419 10.11 -26.59 -54.70
CA PRO A 419 9.61 -26.04 -55.95
C PRO A 419 8.52 -26.96 -56.55
N PRO A 420 7.50 -26.42 -57.25
CA PRO A 420 7.24 -24.99 -57.46
C PRO A 420 6.82 -24.28 -56.15
N TYR A 421 7.40 -23.10 -55.91
CA TYR A 421 7.28 -22.38 -54.63
C TYR A 421 6.01 -21.53 -54.51
N ASP A 422 5.38 -21.15 -55.63
CA ASP A 422 4.12 -20.42 -55.58
C ASP A 422 3.01 -21.27 -54.96
N GLY A 423 2.22 -20.63 -54.09
CA GLY A 423 1.22 -21.31 -53.27
C GLY A 423 1.76 -22.04 -52.05
N GLN A 424 3.08 -22.14 -51.85
CA GLN A 424 3.69 -22.87 -50.71
C GLN A 424 3.74 -22.06 -49.39
N PHE A 425 3.15 -20.86 -49.36
CA PHE A 425 3.19 -19.96 -48.22
C PHE A 425 1.78 -19.49 -47.88
N TRP A 426 1.34 -19.73 -46.65
CA TRP A 426 0.00 -19.39 -46.19
C TRP A 426 -0.17 -17.87 -46.00
N PRO A 427 -1.22 -17.25 -46.56
CA PRO A 427 -1.55 -15.86 -46.30
C PRO A 427 -2.15 -15.71 -44.88
N ASP A 428 -1.50 -14.93 -44.03
CA ASP A 428 -1.97 -14.60 -42.68
C ASP A 428 -1.24 -13.36 -42.14
N THR A 429 -1.62 -12.91 -40.95
CA THR A 429 -0.88 -11.91 -40.18
C THR A 429 0.10 -12.58 -39.23
N TYR A 430 1.39 -12.42 -39.49
CA TYR A 430 2.47 -12.99 -38.71
C TYR A 430 3.00 -11.95 -37.71
N GLN A 431 3.09 -12.33 -36.44
CA GLN A 431 3.82 -11.56 -35.44
C GLN A 431 5.31 -11.85 -35.58
N VAL A 432 6.10 -10.82 -35.86
CA VAL A 432 7.56 -10.89 -36.04
C VAL A 432 8.25 -10.09 -34.95
N ASN A 433 9.39 -10.58 -34.50
CA ASN A 433 10.28 -9.81 -33.65
C ASN A 433 11.12 -8.87 -34.51
N TYR A 434 11.56 -7.75 -33.95
CA TYR A 434 12.55 -6.91 -34.63
C TYR A 434 13.83 -7.71 -34.92
N ALA A 435 14.32 -7.56 -36.15
CA ALA A 435 15.43 -8.26 -36.77
C ALA A 435 15.20 -9.74 -37.12
N ASP A 436 13.96 -10.26 -37.02
CA ASP A 436 13.62 -11.56 -37.61
C ASP A 436 14.02 -11.59 -39.09
N SER A 437 14.50 -12.74 -39.57
CA SER A 437 14.86 -12.88 -40.98
C SER A 437 13.62 -13.13 -41.85
N VAL A 438 13.64 -12.63 -43.10
CA VAL A 438 12.60 -12.96 -44.10
C VAL A 438 12.42 -14.48 -44.23
N LEU A 439 13.52 -15.23 -44.18
CA LEU A 439 13.52 -16.69 -44.20
C LEU A 439 12.69 -17.30 -43.05
N SER A 440 12.82 -16.78 -41.83
CA SER A 440 12.06 -17.25 -40.66
C SER A 440 10.55 -17.07 -40.86
N VAL A 441 10.13 -15.92 -41.39
CA VAL A 441 8.71 -15.64 -41.67
C VAL A 441 8.16 -16.61 -42.72
N LEU A 442 8.89 -16.82 -43.82
CA LEU A 442 8.49 -17.75 -44.87
C LEU A 442 8.42 -19.20 -44.38
N ASN A 443 9.35 -19.63 -43.52
CA ASN A 443 9.30 -20.98 -42.93
C ASN A 443 8.08 -21.18 -42.01
N ARG A 444 7.74 -20.18 -41.19
CA ARG A 444 6.50 -20.22 -40.38
C ARG A 444 5.26 -20.25 -41.25
N SER A 445 5.24 -19.45 -42.32
CA SER A 445 4.14 -19.42 -43.29
C SER A 445 3.97 -20.75 -44.03
N HIS A 446 5.07 -21.41 -44.40
CA HIS A 446 5.06 -22.73 -45.02
C HIS A 446 4.54 -23.81 -44.05
N ALA A 447 5.01 -23.81 -42.80
CA ALA A 447 4.55 -24.75 -41.78
C ALA A 447 3.03 -24.62 -41.54
N LEU A 448 2.53 -23.39 -41.46
CA LEU A 448 1.10 -23.12 -41.31
C LEU A 448 0.30 -23.61 -42.53
N LEU A 449 0.81 -23.43 -43.76
CA LEU A 449 0.18 -24.00 -44.95
C LEU A 449 0.06 -25.52 -44.84
N GLN A 450 1.13 -26.22 -44.43
CA GLN A 450 1.10 -27.69 -44.33
C GLN A 450 0.02 -28.17 -43.35
N GLU A 451 -0.15 -27.48 -42.22
CA GLU A 451 -1.24 -27.74 -41.28
C GLU A 451 -2.62 -27.55 -41.94
N LYS A 452 -2.88 -26.38 -42.53
CA LYS A 452 -4.17 -26.05 -43.14
C LYS A 452 -4.50 -26.97 -44.31
N LEU A 453 -3.51 -27.25 -45.16
CA LEU A 453 -3.65 -28.13 -46.31
C LEU A 453 -3.90 -29.57 -45.88
N SER A 454 -3.24 -30.06 -44.82
CA SER A 454 -3.54 -31.38 -44.27
C SER A 454 -4.99 -31.45 -43.77
N LYS A 455 -5.40 -30.47 -42.97
CA LYS A 455 -6.76 -30.43 -42.42
C LYS A 455 -7.83 -30.35 -43.52
N ALA A 456 -7.61 -29.55 -44.56
CA ALA A 456 -8.53 -29.45 -45.69
C ALA A 456 -8.58 -30.76 -46.50
N TRP A 457 -7.42 -31.40 -46.68
CA TRP A 457 -7.33 -32.69 -47.34
C TRP A 457 -8.07 -33.77 -46.58
N ASP A 458 -7.90 -33.85 -45.26
CA ASP A 458 -8.56 -34.88 -44.43
C ASP A 458 -10.07 -34.68 -44.39
N ASN A 459 -10.55 -33.44 -44.48
CA ASN A 459 -11.98 -33.08 -44.53
C ASN A 459 -12.54 -32.94 -45.95
N ARG A 460 -11.81 -33.40 -46.98
CA ARG A 460 -12.29 -33.32 -48.38
C ARG A 460 -13.54 -34.17 -48.60
N ALA A 461 -14.31 -33.85 -49.64
CA ALA A 461 -15.47 -34.65 -50.03
C ALA A 461 -15.07 -36.13 -50.28
N LYS A 462 -15.89 -37.10 -49.86
CA LYS A 462 -15.54 -38.55 -49.92
C LYS A 462 -15.18 -39.04 -51.32
N ASP A 463 -15.85 -38.54 -52.36
CA ASP A 463 -15.64 -38.91 -53.77
C ASP A 463 -14.68 -37.95 -54.51
N HIS A 464 -13.64 -37.45 -53.83
CA HIS A 464 -12.76 -36.41 -54.38
C HIS A 464 -11.95 -36.91 -55.58
N LEU A 465 -11.99 -36.17 -56.69
CA LEU A 465 -11.26 -36.51 -57.93
C LEU A 465 -9.73 -36.29 -57.83
N LEU A 466 -9.29 -35.38 -56.96
CA LEU A 466 -7.88 -35.03 -56.82
C LEU A 466 -7.10 -36.12 -56.09
N LYS A 467 -5.87 -36.38 -56.53
CA LYS A 467 -5.04 -37.52 -56.09
C LYS A 467 -4.19 -37.24 -54.85
N ASN A 468 -3.83 -35.98 -54.60
CA ASN A 468 -2.98 -35.59 -53.47
C ASN A 468 -3.18 -34.13 -53.05
N LYS A 469 -2.61 -33.78 -51.89
CA LYS A 469 -2.61 -32.43 -51.31
C LYS A 469 -2.12 -31.35 -52.28
N ASN A 470 -1.12 -31.66 -53.12
CA ASN A 470 -0.60 -30.70 -54.10
C ASN A 470 -1.66 -30.35 -55.16
N GLN A 471 -2.39 -31.33 -55.68
CA GLN A 471 -3.48 -31.06 -56.62
C GLN A 471 -4.60 -30.23 -56.00
N LEU A 472 -4.90 -30.46 -54.72
CA LEU A 472 -5.86 -29.65 -53.95
C LEU A 472 -5.39 -28.18 -53.87
N LEU A 473 -4.12 -27.96 -53.54
CA LEU A 473 -3.53 -26.62 -53.49
C LEU A 473 -3.52 -25.94 -54.86
N ILE A 474 -3.21 -26.67 -55.94
CA ILE A 474 -3.25 -26.13 -57.30
C ILE A 474 -4.68 -25.66 -57.63
N LEU A 475 -5.69 -26.51 -57.43
CA LEU A 475 -7.08 -26.14 -57.68
C LEU A 475 -7.52 -24.93 -56.82
N ALA A 476 -7.15 -24.90 -55.54
CA ALA A 476 -7.44 -23.78 -54.66
C ALA A 476 -6.84 -22.47 -55.19
N SER A 477 -5.64 -22.49 -55.76
CA SER A 477 -5.01 -21.29 -56.35
C SER A 477 -5.72 -20.80 -57.61
N LEU A 478 -6.30 -21.70 -58.40
CA LEU A 478 -7.12 -21.32 -59.55
C LEU A 478 -8.40 -20.65 -59.09
N VAL A 479 -9.07 -21.24 -58.09
CA VAL A 479 -10.31 -20.68 -57.51
C VAL A 479 -10.06 -19.31 -56.88
N GLU A 480 -8.95 -19.14 -56.15
CA GLU A 480 -8.56 -17.87 -55.52
C GLU A 480 -8.41 -16.75 -56.55
N LYS A 481 -7.74 -17.04 -57.67
CA LYS A 481 -7.50 -16.05 -58.72
C LYS A 481 -8.72 -15.76 -59.59
N GLU A 482 -9.72 -16.63 -59.59
CA GLU A 482 -10.90 -16.48 -60.44
C GLU A 482 -11.95 -15.55 -59.81
N THR A 483 -12.11 -15.55 -58.49
CA THR A 483 -13.11 -14.68 -57.83
C THR A 483 -12.71 -14.29 -56.41
N ALA A 484 -12.97 -13.02 -56.08
CA ALA A 484 -12.96 -12.54 -54.70
C ALA A 484 -14.25 -12.92 -53.94
N ASN A 485 -15.33 -13.30 -54.63
CA ASN A 485 -16.61 -13.60 -54.00
C ASN A 485 -16.62 -15.02 -53.38
N HIS A 486 -16.53 -15.09 -52.05
CA HIS A 486 -16.51 -16.35 -51.30
C HIS A 486 -17.72 -17.25 -51.58
N ALA A 487 -18.91 -16.70 -51.81
CA ALA A 487 -20.12 -17.50 -52.05
C ALA A 487 -20.10 -18.27 -53.38
N GLU A 488 -19.25 -17.86 -54.34
CA GLU A 488 -19.12 -18.52 -55.63
C GLU A 488 -17.93 -19.49 -55.72
N LYS A 489 -16.97 -19.40 -54.80
CA LYS A 489 -15.75 -20.23 -54.81
C LYS A 489 -16.07 -21.72 -54.91
N ALA A 490 -17.06 -22.22 -54.15
CA ALA A 490 -17.48 -23.63 -54.21
C ALA A 490 -18.11 -24.03 -55.57
N LYS A 491 -18.84 -23.12 -56.23
CA LYS A 491 -19.42 -23.34 -57.57
C LYS A 491 -18.34 -23.39 -58.64
N ILE A 492 -17.38 -22.47 -58.60
CA ILE A 492 -16.24 -22.41 -59.52
C ILE A 492 -15.36 -23.65 -59.36
N ALA A 493 -15.05 -24.05 -58.12
CA ALA A 493 -14.35 -25.30 -57.83
C ALA A 493 -15.09 -26.51 -58.42
N GLY A 494 -16.42 -26.54 -58.29
CA GLY A 494 -17.28 -27.55 -58.92
C GLY A 494 -17.16 -27.60 -60.45
N VAL A 495 -17.16 -26.44 -61.12
CA VAL A 495 -16.95 -26.37 -62.59
C VAL A 495 -15.60 -26.94 -62.98
N PHE A 496 -14.51 -26.56 -62.29
CA PHE A 496 -13.18 -27.09 -62.59
C PHE A 496 -13.11 -28.60 -62.39
N ILE A 497 -13.66 -29.14 -61.29
CA ILE A 497 -13.74 -30.58 -61.04
C ILE A 497 -14.55 -31.31 -62.12
N ASN A 498 -15.68 -30.76 -62.54
CA ASN A 498 -16.50 -31.34 -63.61
C ASN A 498 -15.76 -31.36 -64.95
N ARG A 499 -15.01 -30.30 -65.28
CA ARG A 499 -14.16 -30.24 -66.47
C ARG A 499 -13.06 -31.29 -66.41
N LEU A 500 -12.38 -31.43 -65.27
CA LEU A 500 -11.37 -32.48 -65.06
C LEU A 500 -11.96 -33.88 -65.25
N LYS A 501 -13.14 -34.16 -64.68
CA LYS A 501 -13.83 -35.44 -64.80
C LYS A 501 -14.18 -35.79 -66.25
N LYS A 502 -14.51 -34.79 -67.08
CA LYS A 502 -14.82 -34.96 -68.51
C LYS A 502 -13.60 -34.87 -69.44
N GLY A 503 -12.38 -34.73 -68.90
CA GLY A 503 -11.17 -34.54 -69.72
C GLY A 503 -11.18 -33.26 -70.56
N MET A 504 -11.94 -32.24 -70.12
CA MET A 504 -11.97 -30.91 -70.71
C MET A 504 -10.76 -30.09 -70.24
N ARG A 505 -10.35 -29.11 -71.06
CA ARG A 505 -9.37 -28.10 -70.66
C ARG A 505 -9.99 -27.15 -69.62
N LEU A 506 -9.20 -26.65 -68.67
CA LEU A 506 -9.72 -25.76 -67.62
C LEU A 506 -10.02 -24.35 -68.14
N GLN A 507 -9.23 -23.86 -69.11
CA GLN A 507 -9.44 -22.57 -69.79
C GLN A 507 -9.73 -21.41 -68.81
N THR A 508 -8.80 -21.19 -67.88
CA THR A 508 -8.88 -20.10 -66.89
C THR A 508 -7.79 -19.06 -67.16
N ASP A 509 -8.22 -17.82 -67.34
CA ASP A 509 -7.38 -16.65 -67.65
C ASP A 509 -6.24 -16.45 -66.65
N PRO A 510 -6.46 -16.54 -65.31
CA PRO A 510 -5.40 -16.50 -64.31
C PRO A 510 -4.15 -17.34 -64.62
N THR A 511 -4.31 -18.51 -65.24
CA THR A 511 -3.16 -19.38 -65.55
C THR A 511 -2.30 -18.86 -66.70
N VAL A 512 -2.92 -18.14 -67.63
CA VAL A 512 -2.21 -17.45 -68.73
C VAL A 512 -1.54 -16.20 -68.19
N VAL A 513 -2.24 -15.43 -67.35
CA VAL A 513 -1.68 -14.24 -66.68
C VAL A 513 -0.44 -14.61 -65.86
N TYR A 514 -0.52 -15.66 -65.04
CA TYR A 514 0.63 -16.17 -64.29
C TYR A 514 1.78 -16.61 -65.21
N ALA A 515 1.47 -17.29 -66.32
CA ALA A 515 2.49 -17.75 -67.27
C ALA A 515 3.21 -16.61 -68.02
N LEU A 516 2.54 -15.48 -68.25
CA LEU A 516 3.12 -14.31 -68.91
C LEU A 516 4.03 -13.50 -67.99
N GLY A 517 3.80 -13.56 -66.67
CA GLY A 517 4.57 -12.79 -65.69
C GLY A 517 4.57 -11.29 -66.03
N ASP A 518 5.76 -10.69 -66.10
CA ASP A 518 5.96 -9.26 -66.39
C ASP A 518 5.48 -8.83 -67.79
N ALA A 519 5.25 -9.77 -68.72
CA ALA A 519 4.72 -9.47 -70.05
C ALA A 519 3.22 -9.11 -70.04
N TYR A 520 2.51 -9.37 -68.94
CA TYR A 520 1.09 -9.05 -68.81
C TYR A 520 0.86 -7.57 -68.49
N THR A 521 0.19 -6.86 -69.40
CA THR A 521 -0.05 -5.40 -69.30
C THR A 521 -1.46 -5.04 -68.79
N GLY A 522 -2.18 -5.98 -68.17
CA GLY A 522 -3.51 -5.76 -67.59
C GLY A 522 -4.70 -6.22 -68.45
N LYS A 523 -4.49 -6.57 -69.72
CA LYS A 523 -5.55 -7.13 -70.59
C LYS A 523 -5.00 -8.29 -71.43
N LEU A 524 -5.70 -9.41 -71.46
CA LEU A 524 -5.35 -10.55 -72.31
C LEU A 524 -5.81 -10.30 -73.74
N SER A 525 -4.88 -10.38 -74.70
CA SER A 525 -5.17 -10.43 -76.13
C SER A 525 -5.52 -11.85 -76.57
N LYS A 526 -6.10 -12.00 -77.76
CA LYS A 526 -6.32 -13.34 -78.35
C LYS A 526 -5.01 -14.10 -78.57
N GLN A 527 -3.90 -13.41 -78.83
CA GLN A 527 -2.59 -14.05 -79.06
C GLN A 527 -2.02 -14.62 -77.76
N ASP A 528 -2.22 -13.94 -76.63
CA ASP A 528 -1.76 -14.37 -75.31
C ASP A 528 -2.35 -15.72 -74.90
N LEU A 529 -3.61 -16.01 -75.27
CA LEU A 529 -4.26 -17.30 -75.01
C LEU A 529 -3.54 -18.48 -75.69
N TRP A 530 -2.74 -18.23 -76.73
CA TRP A 530 -1.94 -19.23 -77.45
C TRP A 530 -0.48 -19.31 -76.98
N PHE A 531 -0.08 -18.52 -75.97
CA PHE A 531 1.27 -18.51 -75.41
C PHE A 531 1.72 -19.91 -74.98
N LYS A 532 2.97 -20.28 -75.29
CA LYS A 532 3.52 -21.61 -74.99
C LYS A 532 4.04 -21.65 -73.55
N SER A 533 3.23 -22.15 -72.64
CA SER A 533 3.63 -22.44 -71.26
C SER A 533 2.90 -23.69 -70.74
N PRO A 534 3.55 -24.52 -69.91
CA PRO A 534 2.89 -25.66 -69.29
C PRO A 534 1.78 -25.24 -68.31
N TYR A 535 1.77 -23.99 -67.84
CA TYR A 535 0.67 -23.43 -67.04
C TYR A 535 -0.56 -23.04 -67.89
N ASN A 536 -0.43 -22.89 -69.21
CA ASN A 536 -1.53 -22.44 -70.06
C ASN A 536 -2.63 -23.51 -70.21
N THR A 537 -3.69 -23.37 -69.41
CA THR A 537 -4.84 -24.29 -69.39
C THR A 537 -5.77 -24.17 -70.60
N TYR A 538 -5.53 -23.25 -71.54
CA TYR A 538 -6.18 -23.24 -72.86
C TYR A 538 -5.56 -24.24 -73.82
N ARG A 539 -4.31 -24.63 -73.59
CA ARG A 539 -3.55 -25.53 -74.47
C ARG A 539 -3.43 -26.93 -73.87
N HIS A 540 -3.21 -27.02 -72.56
CA HIS A 540 -3.03 -28.28 -71.84
C HIS A 540 -4.31 -28.72 -71.11
N LYS A 541 -4.59 -30.03 -71.12
CA LYS A 541 -5.66 -30.64 -70.32
C LYS A 541 -5.15 -30.93 -68.91
N GLY A 542 -6.05 -30.95 -67.93
CA GLY A 542 -5.71 -31.21 -66.53
C GLY A 542 -5.33 -29.95 -65.74
N LEU A 543 -4.80 -30.16 -64.53
CA LEU A 543 -4.26 -29.08 -63.69
C LEU A 543 -2.89 -28.62 -64.22
N PRO A 544 -2.51 -27.34 -64.04
CA PRO A 544 -1.15 -26.89 -64.33
C PRO A 544 -0.10 -27.56 -63.42
N PRO A 545 1.21 -27.43 -63.71
CA PRO A 545 2.27 -28.10 -62.94
C PRO A 545 2.36 -27.68 -61.47
N GLY A 546 1.85 -26.50 -61.10
CA GLY A 546 1.91 -25.95 -59.76
C GLY A 546 0.83 -24.89 -59.50
N PRO A 547 0.71 -24.41 -58.26
CA PRO A 547 -0.18 -23.30 -57.94
C PRO A 547 0.30 -21.99 -58.57
N ILE A 548 -0.62 -21.04 -58.74
CA ILE A 548 -0.34 -19.73 -59.38
C ILE A 548 -0.37 -18.55 -58.39
N GLY A 549 -0.31 -18.86 -57.09
CA GLY A 549 -0.33 -17.89 -55.99
C GLY A 549 -0.75 -18.54 -54.67
N SER A 550 -0.59 -17.80 -53.58
CA SER A 550 -1.07 -18.17 -52.24
C SER A 550 -2.59 -18.28 -52.21
N VAL A 551 -3.10 -19.10 -51.29
CA VAL A 551 -4.52 -19.45 -51.23
C VAL A 551 -5.12 -19.10 -49.88
N GLY A 552 -6.31 -18.52 -49.89
CA GLY A 552 -7.11 -18.28 -48.71
C GLY A 552 -7.80 -19.52 -48.18
N LEU A 553 -8.31 -19.41 -46.95
CA LEU A 553 -9.08 -20.48 -46.32
C LEU A 553 -10.33 -20.87 -47.12
N GLU A 554 -11.05 -19.89 -47.66
CA GLU A 554 -12.30 -20.14 -48.38
C GLU A 554 -12.06 -20.82 -49.74
N SER A 555 -10.97 -20.48 -50.44
CA SER A 555 -10.60 -21.17 -51.68
C SER A 555 -10.11 -22.58 -51.42
N LEU A 556 -9.33 -22.79 -50.35
CA LEU A 556 -8.88 -24.12 -49.95
C LEU A 556 -10.06 -25.02 -49.57
N LYS A 557 -11.02 -24.50 -48.79
CA LYS A 557 -12.27 -25.21 -48.47
C LYS A 557 -13.08 -25.51 -49.72
N ALA A 558 -13.29 -24.53 -50.60
CA ALA A 558 -14.03 -24.71 -51.84
C ALA A 558 -13.42 -25.79 -52.75
N ALA A 559 -12.08 -25.84 -52.83
CA ALA A 559 -11.38 -26.85 -53.59
C ALA A 559 -11.49 -28.26 -52.97
N ALA A 560 -11.56 -28.36 -51.63
CA ALA A 560 -11.70 -29.62 -50.90
C ALA A 560 -13.15 -30.12 -50.85
N GLN A 561 -14.12 -29.20 -50.88
CA GLN A 561 -15.55 -29.45 -50.83
C GLN A 561 -16.26 -28.67 -51.94
N PRO A 562 -16.01 -29.02 -53.22
CA PRO A 562 -16.64 -28.36 -54.35
C PRO A 562 -18.16 -28.61 -54.35
N LEU A 563 -18.93 -27.62 -54.83
CA LEU A 563 -20.38 -27.78 -54.97
C LEU A 563 -20.70 -28.86 -56.02
N LYS A 564 -21.42 -29.91 -55.60
CA LYS A 564 -21.94 -30.93 -56.51
C LYS A 564 -23.00 -30.30 -57.43
N SER A 565 -22.67 -30.17 -58.71
CA SER A 565 -23.54 -29.62 -59.75
C SER A 565 -23.11 -30.14 -61.13
N ASP A 566 -23.90 -29.89 -62.17
CA ASP A 566 -23.53 -30.22 -63.56
C ASP A 566 -22.94 -29.02 -64.33
N PHE A 567 -22.55 -27.96 -63.64
CA PHE A 567 -22.03 -26.77 -64.30
C PHE A 567 -20.67 -27.06 -64.96
N LEU A 568 -20.53 -26.64 -66.21
CA LEU A 568 -19.30 -26.77 -67.00
C LEU A 568 -18.76 -25.43 -67.48
N TYR A 569 -19.53 -24.36 -67.35
CA TYR A 569 -19.16 -23.03 -67.82
C TYR A 569 -19.61 -21.99 -66.82
N PHE A 570 -18.84 -20.91 -66.71
CA PHE A 570 -19.24 -19.70 -66.01
C PHE A 570 -18.72 -18.50 -66.78
N VAL A 571 -19.38 -17.36 -66.63
CA VAL A 571 -18.99 -16.07 -67.22
C VAL A 571 -19.26 -14.96 -66.23
N SER A 572 -18.37 -13.98 -66.14
CA SER A 572 -18.55 -12.82 -65.27
C SER A 572 -19.78 -12.00 -65.68
N LYS A 573 -20.53 -11.52 -64.68
CA LYS A 573 -21.67 -10.60 -64.88
C LYS A 573 -21.28 -9.12 -64.85
N LYS A 574 -19.99 -8.79 -64.73
CA LYS A 574 -19.45 -7.43 -64.50
C LYS A 574 -19.86 -6.76 -63.18
N ASP A 575 -20.58 -7.46 -62.30
CA ASP A 575 -20.99 -7.02 -60.96
C ASP A 575 -20.18 -7.70 -59.83
N GLY A 576 -19.12 -8.44 -60.18
CA GLY A 576 -18.33 -9.26 -59.25
C GLY A 576 -18.87 -10.68 -59.00
N THR A 577 -19.96 -11.08 -59.67
CA THR A 577 -20.51 -12.44 -59.64
C THR A 577 -20.46 -13.13 -61.01
N HIS A 578 -20.80 -14.42 -61.06
CA HIS A 578 -20.77 -15.24 -62.26
C HIS A 578 -22.14 -15.86 -62.60
N ALA A 579 -22.39 -16.04 -63.89
CA ALA A 579 -23.52 -16.81 -64.42
C ALA A 579 -23.05 -18.21 -64.82
N PHE A 580 -23.55 -19.24 -64.14
CA PHE A 580 -23.17 -20.64 -64.34
C PHE A 580 -24.06 -21.34 -65.38
N ALA A 581 -23.50 -22.25 -66.18
CA ALA A 581 -24.22 -22.97 -67.23
C ALA A 581 -23.77 -24.43 -67.33
N LYS A 582 -24.74 -25.32 -67.62
CA LYS A 582 -24.50 -26.76 -67.82
C LYS A 582 -24.03 -27.08 -69.25
N THR A 583 -24.49 -26.32 -70.24
CA THR A 583 -24.20 -26.53 -71.67
C THR A 583 -23.56 -25.30 -72.31
N TYR A 584 -22.83 -25.52 -73.41
CA TYR A 584 -22.21 -24.43 -74.15
C TYR A 584 -23.24 -23.46 -74.76
N LYS A 585 -24.38 -23.96 -75.25
CA LYS A 585 -25.49 -23.12 -75.74
C LYS A 585 -26.00 -22.16 -74.67
N GLN A 586 -26.18 -22.63 -73.43
CA GLN A 586 -26.59 -21.79 -72.31
C GLN A 586 -25.51 -20.78 -71.91
N HIS A 587 -24.23 -21.16 -72.01
CA HIS A 587 -23.11 -20.26 -71.79
C HIS A 587 -23.07 -19.11 -72.82
N LEU A 588 -23.31 -19.38 -74.10
CA LEU A 588 -23.40 -18.34 -75.15
C LEU A 588 -24.55 -17.36 -74.89
N ILE A 589 -25.68 -17.83 -74.35
CA ILE A 589 -26.79 -16.96 -73.92
C ILE A 589 -26.34 -16.05 -72.76
N ASN A 590 -25.66 -16.61 -71.75
CA ASN A 590 -25.14 -15.82 -70.63
C ASN A 590 -24.10 -14.78 -71.09
N ILE A 591 -23.22 -15.11 -72.03
CA ILE A 591 -22.27 -14.16 -72.64
C ILE A 591 -23.03 -13.01 -73.31
N LYS A 592 -24.03 -13.32 -74.15
CA LYS A 592 -24.83 -12.29 -74.83
C LYS A 592 -25.59 -11.39 -73.84
N LYS A 593 -26.03 -11.93 -72.70
CA LYS A 593 -26.77 -11.21 -71.67
C LYS A 593 -25.89 -10.28 -70.81
N HIS A 594 -24.65 -10.67 -70.52
CA HIS A 594 -23.83 -10.00 -69.50
C HIS A 594 -22.59 -9.29 -70.04
N LEU A 595 -22.05 -9.70 -71.20
CA LEU A 595 -20.82 -9.13 -71.75
C LEU A 595 -21.03 -8.15 -72.90
N LYS A 596 -22.26 -8.03 -73.42
CA LYS A 596 -22.61 -7.00 -74.40
C LYS A 596 -22.71 -5.62 -73.80
#